data_AF-A0A3M6UHG7-F1
#
_entry.id   AF-A0A3M6UHG7-F1
#
_cell.length_a   1.000
_cell.length_b   1.000
_cell.length_c   1.000
_cell.angle_alpha   90.00
_cell.angle_beta   90.00
_cell.angle_gamma   90.00
#
_symmetry.space_group_name_H-M   'P 1'
#
loop_
_entity.id
_entity.type
_entity.pdbx_description
1 polymer ?
#
loop_
_entity_poly.entity_id
_entity_poly.type
_entity_poly.pdbx_seq_one_letter_code
_entity_poly.pdbx_strand_id
1 'polypeptide(L)'
;MDNAESTLKTKLKQLELKKRLIKSSRARNIDSARRTVEAMKIEAKVNGGDISDWNDAITEKIEEADGHIENLEEWLANRKMEAEKQEREEKMKFEIKLHETKLKLQEDLQIKAGNLKSSVETTVGEAKLPKLVITKFNGTYADWPRFWGQYSEIIDKTNVPPVTKFTYLRELLDAKVRKTVEALPHSAEGYKRAVSILKDRFGKQKILELPYTSTGNPKRIHEFHDKLSHSVQSLETLNSLHEVNGMVSLTLDKLPIIRKDFVRNDPEWETWDFVKFTEALRQWTRRNPTDNFKLEDSQSFRKRHRVFQTNQRRTRKCVYCQAEDHKPSECAKIASPTERREFLGTKRLCFNCTGPHKSSECKSTATSQHC
;
A
#
# COMPACT_ATOMS: atom_id res chain seq x y z
N MET A 1 17.06 19.99 -16.25
CA MET A 1 17.46 20.77 -15.07
C MET A 1 17.25 19.98 -13.77
N ASP A 2 16.29 19.06 -13.74
CA ASP A 2 15.88 18.23 -12.60
C ASP A 2 16.99 17.45 -11.89
N ASN A 3 18.03 17.02 -12.61
CA ASN A 3 19.13 16.24 -12.01
C ASN A 3 20.06 17.11 -11.14
N ALA A 4 20.26 18.39 -11.48
CA ALA A 4 21.13 19.30 -10.75
C ALA A 4 20.48 19.77 -9.44
N GLU A 5 19.16 20.01 -9.48
CA GLU A 5 18.40 20.47 -8.32
C GLU A 5 18.17 19.36 -7.28
N SER A 6 17.87 18.13 -7.75
CA SER A 6 17.83 16.93 -6.89
C SER A 6 19.18 16.66 -6.21
N THR A 7 20.27 16.88 -6.94
CA THR A 7 21.64 16.76 -6.40
C THR A 7 21.92 17.84 -5.34
N LEU A 8 21.47 19.09 -5.56
CA LEU A 8 21.59 20.18 -4.58
C LEU A 8 20.79 19.91 -3.30
N LYS A 9 19.53 19.49 -3.42
CA LYS A 9 18.66 19.12 -2.29
C LYS A 9 19.28 17.98 -1.46
N THR A 10 19.89 17.00 -2.13
CA THR A 10 20.59 15.88 -1.47
C THR A 10 21.86 16.33 -0.76
N LYS A 11 22.68 17.17 -1.40
CA LYS A 11 23.89 17.74 -0.78
C LYS A 11 23.58 18.61 0.43
N LEU A 12 22.49 19.38 0.38
CA LEU A 12 22.04 20.23 1.48
C LEU A 12 21.62 19.39 2.70
N LYS A 13 20.85 18.32 2.48
CA LYS A 13 20.50 17.34 3.54
C LYS A 13 21.74 16.67 4.15
N GLN A 14 22.75 16.33 3.34
CA GLN A 14 23.99 15.76 3.87
C GLN A 14 24.79 16.77 4.72
N LEU A 15 24.79 18.05 4.34
CA LEU A 15 25.43 19.12 5.13
C LEU A 15 24.71 19.36 6.46
N GLU A 16 23.38 19.36 6.49
CA GLU A 16 22.59 19.45 7.73
C GLU A 16 22.87 18.28 8.69
N LEU A 17 23.02 17.08 8.14
CA LEU A 17 23.30 15.88 8.93
C LEU A 17 24.72 15.90 9.51
N LYS A 18 25.72 16.32 8.71
CA LYS A 18 27.10 16.54 9.17
C LYS A 18 27.16 17.63 10.25
N LYS A 19 26.43 18.74 10.08
CA LYS A 19 26.30 19.82 11.08
C LYS A 19 25.78 19.29 12.41
N ARG A 20 24.69 18.52 12.40
CA ARG A 20 24.09 17.95 13.63
C ARG A 20 25.06 17.02 14.35
N LEU A 21 25.80 16.20 13.59
CA LEU A 21 26.83 15.32 14.14
C LEU A 21 27.95 16.13 14.81
N ILE A 22 28.52 17.12 14.11
CA ILE A 22 29.59 17.98 14.63
C ILE A 22 29.15 18.68 15.94
N LYS A 23 27.95 19.26 15.98
CA LYS A 23 27.42 19.93 17.17
C LYS A 23 27.28 18.96 18.36
N SER A 24 26.78 17.75 18.10
CA SER A 24 26.57 16.73 19.14
C SER A 24 27.87 16.08 19.65
N SER A 25 28.86 15.87 18.77
CA SER A 25 30.15 15.27 19.14
C SER A 25 31.05 16.29 19.84
N ARG A 26 31.02 17.55 19.40
CA ARG A 26 31.83 18.63 19.95
C ARG A 26 31.50 18.90 21.42
N ALA A 27 30.21 19.10 21.73
CA ALA A 27 29.77 19.42 23.10
C ALA A 27 30.18 18.34 24.11
N ARG A 28 30.09 17.06 23.74
CA ARG A 28 30.45 15.95 24.65
C ARG A 28 31.95 15.74 24.76
N ASN A 29 32.67 15.80 23.64
CA ASN A 29 34.09 15.44 23.60
C ASN A 29 34.99 16.56 24.12
N ILE A 30 34.68 17.83 23.82
CA ILE A 30 35.51 18.97 24.26
C ILE A 30 35.36 19.18 25.76
N ASP A 31 34.13 19.14 26.31
CA ASP A 31 33.91 19.30 27.75
C ASP A 31 34.52 18.16 28.56
N SER A 32 34.42 16.92 28.08
CA SER A 32 35.03 15.77 28.73
C SER A 32 36.56 15.84 28.69
N ALA A 33 37.15 16.20 27.55
CA ALA A 33 38.60 16.33 27.41
C ALA A 33 39.14 17.49 28.26
N ARG A 34 38.43 18.64 28.27
CA ARG A 34 38.78 19.81 29.10
C ARG A 34 38.84 19.45 30.58
N ARG A 35 37.79 18.84 31.11
CA ARG A 35 37.73 18.41 32.53
C ARG A 35 38.82 17.40 32.89
N THR A 36 39.16 16.50 31.97
CA THR A 36 40.20 15.49 32.20
C THR A 36 41.58 16.15 32.29
N VAL A 37 41.91 17.04 31.36
CA VAL A 37 43.20 17.74 31.35
C VAL A 37 43.31 18.72 32.51
N GLU A 38 42.22 19.39 32.87
CA GLU A 38 42.15 20.26 34.05
C GLU A 38 42.42 19.47 35.34
N ALA A 39 41.79 18.30 35.53
CA ALA A 39 42.07 17.41 36.66
C ALA A 39 43.54 16.98 36.72
N MET A 40 44.14 16.61 35.57
CA MET A 40 45.56 16.25 35.49
C MET A 40 46.50 17.42 35.84
N LYS A 41 46.15 18.65 35.45
CA LYS A 41 46.93 19.85 35.78
C LYS A 41 46.85 20.21 37.26
N ILE A 42 45.69 19.99 37.88
CA ILE A 42 45.49 20.15 39.33
C ILE A 42 46.32 19.12 40.10
N GLU A 43 46.29 17.83 39.68
CA GLU A 43 47.12 16.78 40.28
C GLU A 43 48.62 17.05 40.13
N ALA A 44 49.04 17.64 38.99
CA ALA A 44 50.41 18.06 38.74
C ALA A 44 50.83 19.34 39.50
N LYS A 45 49.95 19.94 40.32
CA LYS A 45 50.19 21.18 41.09
C LYS A 45 50.62 22.36 40.22
N VAL A 46 50.10 22.45 39.00
CA VAL A 46 50.29 23.63 38.14
C VAL A 46 49.66 24.85 38.80
N ASN A 47 50.26 26.03 38.63
CA ASN A 47 49.74 27.28 39.19
C ASN A 47 48.31 27.54 38.67
N GLY A 48 47.41 27.98 39.56
CA GLY A 48 46.02 28.26 39.21
C GLY A 48 45.87 29.32 38.10
N GLY A 49 46.80 30.28 38.03
CA GLY A 49 46.85 31.27 36.94
C GLY A 49 47.05 30.64 35.57
N ASP A 50 48.03 29.75 35.43
CA ASP A 50 48.34 29.07 34.15
C ASP A 50 47.21 28.12 33.69
N ILE A 51 46.44 27.58 34.65
CA ILE A 51 45.25 26.78 34.37
C ILE A 51 44.11 27.68 33.87
N SER A 52 43.92 28.84 34.48
CA SER A 52 42.93 29.84 34.06
C SER A 52 43.23 30.34 32.65
N ASP A 53 44.46 30.79 32.38
CA ASP A 53 44.86 31.30 31.07
C ASP A 53 44.66 30.25 29.96
N TRP A 54 44.92 28.98 30.27
CA TRP A 54 44.67 27.87 29.36
C TRP A 54 43.18 27.60 29.13
N ASN A 55 42.35 27.68 30.17
CA ASN A 55 40.90 27.54 30.07
C ASN A 55 40.30 28.69 29.24
N ASP A 56 40.80 29.91 29.40
CA ASP A 56 40.37 31.09 28.65
C ASP A 56 40.74 30.93 27.16
N ALA A 57 41.96 30.49 26.85
CA ALA A 57 42.39 30.21 25.48
C ALA A 57 41.59 29.07 24.79
N ILE A 58 41.10 28.09 25.56
CA ILE A 58 40.19 27.05 25.02
C ILE A 58 38.80 27.62 24.78
N THR A 59 38.31 28.45 25.71
CA THR A 59 36.99 29.08 25.59
C THR A 59 36.92 30.00 24.37
N GLU A 60 37.97 30.79 24.13
CA GLU A 60 38.09 31.63 22.93
C GLU A 60 37.99 30.80 21.62
N LYS A 61 38.69 29.67 21.54
CA LYS A 61 38.61 28.77 20.37
C LYS A 61 37.26 28.10 20.21
N ILE A 62 36.55 27.85 21.31
CA ILE A 62 35.19 27.35 21.29
C ILE A 62 34.27 28.43 20.70
N GLU A 63 34.36 29.66 21.20
CA GLU A 63 33.57 30.79 20.70
C GLU A 63 33.81 31.05 19.20
N GLU A 64 35.06 31.02 18.74
CA GLU A 64 35.41 31.16 17.32
C GLU A 64 34.75 30.06 16.46
N ALA A 65 34.82 28.80 16.92
CA ALA A 65 34.21 27.69 16.22
C ALA A 65 32.67 27.74 16.26
N ASP A 66 32.07 28.31 17.31
CA ASP A 66 30.62 28.53 17.38
C ASP A 66 30.17 29.64 16.43
N GLY A 67 30.94 30.72 16.29
CA GLY A 67 30.70 31.76 15.28
C GLY A 67 30.77 31.21 13.85
N HIS A 68 31.72 30.33 13.54
CA HIS A 68 31.75 29.64 12.25
C HIS A 68 30.52 28.76 12.00
N ILE A 69 30.00 28.10 13.04
CA ILE A 69 28.77 27.31 12.93
C ILE A 69 27.59 28.22 12.64
N GLU A 70 27.44 29.33 13.37
CA GLU A 70 26.36 30.32 13.19
C GLU A 70 26.33 30.86 11.75
N ASN A 71 27.49 31.27 11.24
CA ASN A 71 27.63 31.71 9.84
C ASN A 71 27.20 30.64 8.83
N LEU A 72 27.51 29.36 9.10
CA LEU A 72 27.04 28.25 8.27
C LEU A 72 25.52 28.01 8.41
N GLU A 73 24.94 28.24 9.59
CA GLU A 73 23.49 28.13 9.80
C GLU A 73 22.74 29.18 8.97
N GLU A 74 23.20 30.43 9.02
CA GLU A 74 22.64 31.54 8.27
C GLU A 74 22.75 31.29 6.76
N TRP A 75 23.93 30.86 6.29
CA TRP A 75 24.14 30.54 4.88
C TRP A 75 23.22 29.43 4.38
N LEU A 76 23.02 28.36 5.16
CA LEU A 76 22.12 27.26 4.82
C LEU A 76 20.66 27.74 4.78
N ALA A 77 20.24 28.57 5.74
CA ALA A 77 18.89 29.13 5.79
C ALA A 77 18.61 30.01 4.56
N ASN A 78 19.53 30.91 4.21
CA ASN A 78 19.42 31.77 3.03
C ASN A 78 19.33 30.95 1.75
N ARG A 79 20.16 29.89 1.61
CA ARG A 79 20.10 29.00 0.45
C ARG A 79 18.79 28.25 0.32
N LYS A 80 18.20 27.83 1.44
CA LYS A 80 16.91 27.15 1.45
C LYS A 80 15.79 28.09 1.02
N MET A 81 15.76 29.30 1.55
CA MET A 81 14.76 30.32 1.16
C MET A 81 14.86 30.68 -0.32
N GLU A 82 16.07 30.82 -0.86
CA GLU A 82 16.27 31.11 -2.29
C GLU A 82 15.77 29.97 -3.19
N ALA A 83 16.03 28.71 -2.81
CA ALA A 83 15.51 27.56 -3.55
C ALA A 83 13.97 27.49 -3.51
N GLU A 84 13.35 27.75 -2.36
CA GLU A 84 11.88 27.79 -2.23
C GLU A 84 11.25 28.95 -3.01
N LYS A 85 11.97 30.09 -3.10
CA LYS A 85 11.55 31.23 -3.92
C LYS A 85 11.59 30.91 -5.40
N GLN A 86 12.67 30.29 -5.88
CA GLN A 86 12.79 29.85 -7.27
C GLN A 86 11.70 28.86 -7.65
N GLU A 87 11.43 27.85 -6.81
CA GLU A 87 10.37 26.86 -7.05
C GLU A 87 8.99 27.54 -7.16
N ARG A 88 8.70 28.54 -6.32
CA ARG A 88 7.47 29.34 -6.41
C ARG A 88 7.40 30.17 -7.70
N GLU A 89 8.49 30.80 -8.10
CA GLU A 89 8.54 31.59 -9.34
C GLU A 89 8.38 30.71 -10.59
N GLU A 90 8.98 29.53 -10.62
CA GLU A 90 8.82 28.55 -11.71
C GLU A 90 7.39 28.05 -11.80
N LYS A 91 6.76 27.73 -10.66
CA LYS A 91 5.35 27.34 -10.61
C LYS A 91 4.44 28.45 -11.14
N MET A 92 4.67 29.69 -10.72
CA MET A 92 3.90 30.84 -11.20
C MET A 92 4.08 31.04 -12.72
N LYS A 93 5.31 30.95 -13.23
CA LYS A 93 5.58 31.04 -14.68
C LYS A 93 4.87 29.93 -15.47
N PHE A 94 4.86 28.71 -14.94
CA PHE A 94 4.16 27.59 -15.55
C PHE A 94 2.65 27.83 -15.59
N GLU A 95 2.05 28.30 -14.49
CA GLU A 95 0.62 28.64 -14.42
C GLU A 95 0.24 29.77 -15.38
N ILE A 96 1.05 30.83 -15.48
CA ILE A 96 0.85 31.92 -16.46
C ILE A 96 0.88 31.36 -17.89
N LYS A 97 1.89 30.55 -18.23
CA LYS A 97 2.01 29.95 -19.57
C LYS A 97 0.84 29.02 -19.90
N LEU A 98 0.35 28.28 -18.91
CA LEU A 98 -0.85 27.46 -19.06
C LEU A 98 -2.09 28.32 -19.31
N HIS A 99 -2.23 29.46 -18.62
CA HIS A 99 -3.32 30.39 -18.84
C HIS A 99 -3.26 31.04 -20.23
N GLU A 100 -2.08 31.49 -20.66
CA GLU A 100 -1.88 32.06 -22.01
C GLU A 100 -2.20 31.06 -23.12
N THR A 101 -1.75 29.81 -22.99
CA THR A 101 -2.05 28.76 -23.97
C THR A 101 -3.54 28.45 -24.03
N LYS A 102 -4.23 28.42 -22.87
CA LYS A 102 -5.69 28.26 -22.80
C LYS A 102 -6.43 29.42 -23.48
N LEU A 103 -5.98 30.66 -23.29
CA LEU A 103 -6.56 31.83 -23.96
C LEU A 103 -6.37 31.76 -25.48
N LYS A 104 -5.17 31.44 -25.96
CA LYS A 104 -4.89 31.28 -27.41
C LYS A 104 -5.75 30.19 -28.05
N LEU A 105 -5.88 29.03 -27.39
CA LEU A 105 -6.76 27.95 -27.86
C LEU A 105 -8.23 28.40 -27.91
N GLN A 106 -8.67 29.19 -26.93
CA GLN A 106 -10.03 29.73 -26.91
C GLN A 106 -10.26 30.74 -28.05
N GLU A 107 -9.31 31.63 -28.31
CA GLU A 107 -9.36 32.57 -29.44
C GLU A 107 -9.36 31.84 -30.79
N ASP A 108 -8.51 30.82 -30.97
CA ASP A 108 -8.47 30.01 -32.20
C ASP A 108 -9.80 29.28 -32.45
N LEU A 109 -10.44 28.79 -31.39
CA LEU A 109 -11.78 28.18 -31.48
C LEU A 109 -12.84 29.22 -31.86
N GLN A 110 -12.74 30.45 -31.37
CA GLN A 110 -13.67 31.53 -31.65
C GLN A 110 -13.49 32.10 -33.07
N ILE A 111 -12.25 32.21 -33.56
CA ILE A 111 -11.92 32.60 -34.95
C ILE A 111 -12.37 31.53 -35.94
N LYS A 112 -12.16 30.23 -35.64
CA LYS A 112 -12.68 29.12 -36.48
C LYS A 112 -14.22 29.12 -36.51
N ALA A 113 -14.88 29.39 -35.39
CA ALA A 113 -16.34 29.52 -35.33
C ALA A 113 -16.86 30.78 -36.06
N GLY A 114 -16.07 31.85 -36.12
CA GLY A 114 -16.36 33.08 -36.87
C GLY A 114 -16.22 32.91 -38.39
N ASN A 115 -15.15 32.23 -38.85
CA ASN A 115 -14.91 31.97 -40.27
C ASN A 115 -15.90 30.97 -40.89
N LEU A 116 -16.60 30.16 -40.08
CA LEU A 116 -17.67 29.28 -40.55
C LEU A 116 -19.03 29.99 -40.77
N LYS A 117 -19.17 31.28 -40.39
CA LYS A 117 -20.43 32.03 -40.51
C LYS A 117 -20.54 32.91 -41.76
N SER A 118 -19.57 32.86 -42.66
CA SER A 118 -19.58 33.62 -43.92
C SER A 118 -19.31 32.72 -45.13
N SER A 119 -20.11 31.66 -45.33
CA SER A 119 -20.40 31.13 -46.67
C SER A 119 -21.49 30.06 -46.58
N VAL A 120 -22.62 30.33 -47.22
CA VAL A 120 -23.53 29.38 -47.88
C VAL A 120 -24.29 28.36 -47.01
N GLU A 121 -25.62 28.42 -47.13
CA GLU A 121 -26.52 27.28 -46.93
C GLU A 121 -26.02 26.08 -47.72
N THR A 122 -25.30 25.17 -47.08
CA THR A 122 -25.23 23.78 -47.51
C THR A 122 -25.01 22.92 -46.29
N THR A 123 -25.89 21.93 -46.16
CA THR A 123 -25.82 20.83 -45.22
C THR A 123 -24.41 20.22 -45.15
N VAL A 124 -23.65 20.54 -44.11
CA VAL A 124 -22.44 19.79 -43.76
C VAL A 124 -22.67 19.21 -42.38
N GLY A 125 -22.72 17.88 -42.35
CA GLY A 125 -22.80 17.11 -41.12
C GLY A 125 -21.68 17.51 -40.19
N GLU A 126 -22.05 18.18 -39.11
CA GLU A 126 -21.50 17.89 -37.80
C GLU A 126 -21.35 16.37 -37.75
N ALA A 127 -20.13 15.86 -37.59
CA ALA A 127 -19.94 14.47 -37.27
C ALA A 127 -20.73 14.25 -35.99
N LYS A 128 -21.97 13.78 -36.14
CA LYS A 128 -22.85 13.35 -35.05
C LYS A 128 -22.19 12.09 -34.53
N LEU A 129 -21.14 12.29 -33.73
CA LEU A 129 -20.79 11.37 -32.66
C LEU A 129 -22.14 11.00 -32.03
N PRO A 130 -22.52 9.71 -32.00
CA PRO A 130 -23.78 9.31 -31.41
C PRO A 130 -23.92 10.04 -30.09
N LYS A 131 -25.03 10.78 -29.87
CA LYS A 131 -25.29 11.50 -28.62
C LYS A 131 -24.84 10.57 -27.49
N LEU A 132 -23.81 10.96 -26.74
CA LEU A 132 -23.28 10.15 -25.64
C LEU A 132 -24.44 9.91 -24.69
N VAL A 133 -25.10 8.76 -24.83
CA VAL A 133 -26.15 8.34 -23.94
C VAL A 133 -25.42 8.02 -22.64
N ILE A 134 -25.55 8.91 -21.65
CA ILE A 134 -25.10 8.61 -20.31
C ILE A 134 -25.83 7.33 -19.91
N THR A 135 -25.08 6.24 -19.78
CA THR A 135 -25.63 4.97 -19.33
C THR A 135 -26.12 5.15 -17.90
N LYS A 136 -27.29 4.60 -17.56
CA LYS A 136 -27.84 4.72 -16.22
C LYS A 136 -26.84 4.22 -15.18
N PHE A 137 -26.63 5.01 -14.14
CA PHE A 137 -25.78 4.63 -13.03
C PHE A 137 -26.50 3.60 -12.17
N ASN A 138 -26.02 2.36 -12.19
CA ASN A 138 -26.58 1.23 -11.45
C ASN A 138 -26.26 1.25 -9.93
N GLY A 139 -25.51 2.24 -9.46
CA GLY A 139 -25.11 2.34 -8.06
C GLY A 139 -23.86 1.55 -7.69
N THR A 140 -23.09 1.07 -8.66
CA THR A 140 -21.82 0.36 -8.41
C THR A 140 -20.67 1.36 -8.27
N TYR A 141 -19.89 1.27 -7.20
CA TYR A 141 -18.75 2.15 -6.93
C TYR A 141 -17.69 2.16 -8.04
N ALA A 142 -17.48 1.03 -8.71
CA ALA A 142 -16.55 0.93 -9.83
C ALA A 142 -16.98 1.78 -11.04
N ASP A 143 -18.30 1.97 -11.22
CA ASP A 143 -18.89 2.72 -12.32
C ASP A 143 -19.05 4.22 -11.99
N TRP A 144 -18.88 4.60 -10.71
CA TRP A 144 -19.03 5.99 -10.27
C TRP A 144 -18.06 6.97 -10.95
N PRO A 145 -16.75 6.70 -11.09
CA PRO A 145 -15.83 7.61 -11.79
C PRO A 145 -16.20 7.81 -13.27
N ARG A 146 -16.63 6.75 -13.95
CA ARG A 146 -17.12 6.81 -15.33
C ARG A 146 -18.38 7.68 -15.40
N PHE A 147 -19.38 7.38 -14.57
CA PHE A 147 -20.65 8.09 -14.57
C PHE A 147 -20.46 9.57 -14.23
N TRP A 148 -19.75 9.89 -13.14
CA TRP A 148 -19.55 11.27 -12.71
C TRP A 148 -18.71 12.06 -13.73
N GLY A 149 -17.70 11.44 -14.34
CA GLY A 149 -16.94 12.07 -15.43
C GLY A 149 -17.82 12.44 -16.62
N GLN A 150 -18.66 11.51 -17.09
CA GLN A 150 -19.60 11.76 -18.19
C GLN A 150 -20.68 12.78 -17.84
N TYR A 151 -21.29 12.64 -16.66
CA TYR A 151 -22.33 13.55 -16.19
C TYR A 151 -21.79 14.96 -15.95
N SER A 152 -20.56 15.09 -15.42
CA SER A 152 -19.96 16.38 -15.15
C SER A 152 -19.67 17.18 -16.43
N GLU A 153 -19.09 16.53 -17.44
CA GLU A 153 -18.79 17.18 -18.72
C GLU A 153 -20.06 17.53 -19.52
N ILE A 154 -21.05 16.64 -19.53
CA ILE A 154 -22.23 16.78 -20.41
C ILE A 154 -23.32 17.64 -19.78
N ILE A 155 -23.43 17.67 -18.45
CA ILE A 155 -24.55 18.30 -17.74
C ILE A 155 -24.08 19.28 -16.65
N ASP A 156 -23.16 18.88 -15.78
CA ASP A 156 -22.79 19.71 -14.61
C ASP A 156 -22.05 20.99 -15.01
N LYS A 157 -21.13 20.91 -15.98
CA LYS A 157 -20.35 22.06 -16.51
C LYS A 157 -21.14 22.90 -17.51
N THR A 158 -22.25 22.39 -18.03
CA THR A 158 -23.11 23.12 -18.98
C THR A 158 -23.91 24.19 -18.25
N ASN A 159 -24.17 25.32 -18.91
CA ASN A 159 -24.94 26.44 -18.34
C ASN A 159 -26.47 26.17 -18.37
N VAL A 160 -26.89 25.08 -17.75
CA VAL A 160 -28.28 24.63 -17.64
C VAL A 160 -28.82 24.98 -16.25
N PRO A 161 -30.12 25.33 -16.09
CA PRO A 161 -30.71 25.58 -14.78
C PRO A 161 -30.51 24.38 -13.83
N PRO A 162 -30.13 24.59 -12.56
CA PRO A 162 -29.89 23.51 -11.59
C PRO A 162 -31.08 22.55 -11.41
N VAL A 163 -32.31 23.05 -11.54
CA VAL A 163 -33.54 22.25 -11.48
C VAL A 163 -33.59 21.26 -12.65
N THR A 164 -33.30 21.71 -13.85
CA THR A 164 -33.22 20.87 -15.05
C THR A 164 -32.08 19.85 -14.94
N LYS A 165 -30.91 20.25 -14.41
CA LYS A 165 -29.81 19.31 -14.09
C LYS A 165 -30.28 18.21 -13.14
N PHE A 166 -31.08 18.57 -12.13
CA PHE A 166 -31.61 17.61 -11.17
C PHE A 166 -32.60 16.62 -11.80
N THR A 167 -33.42 17.04 -12.75
CA THR A 167 -34.29 16.14 -13.52
C THR A 167 -33.48 15.10 -14.28
N TYR A 168 -32.44 15.54 -15.00
CA TYR A 168 -31.57 14.63 -15.73
C TYR A 168 -30.80 13.70 -14.79
N LEU A 169 -30.31 14.21 -13.66
CA LEU A 169 -29.65 13.38 -12.64
C LEU A 169 -30.60 12.26 -12.17
N ARG A 170 -31.84 12.58 -11.80
CA ARG A 170 -32.81 11.56 -11.35
C ARG A 170 -33.08 10.49 -12.42
N GLU A 171 -33.22 10.88 -13.69
CA GLU A 171 -33.48 9.94 -14.78
C GLU A 171 -32.29 9.03 -15.11
N LEU A 172 -31.08 9.53 -14.94
CA LEU A 172 -29.84 8.80 -15.16
C LEU A 172 -29.41 7.94 -13.97
N LEU A 173 -30.09 8.04 -12.83
CA LEU A 173 -29.90 7.15 -11.69
C LEU A 173 -30.86 5.95 -11.77
N ASP A 174 -30.31 4.75 -11.54
CA ASP A 174 -31.08 3.52 -11.39
C ASP A 174 -31.93 3.55 -10.09
N ALA A 175 -32.98 2.73 -10.03
CA ALA A 175 -34.01 2.77 -8.99
C ALA A 175 -33.45 2.72 -7.56
N LYS A 176 -32.38 1.93 -7.36
CA LYS A 176 -31.70 1.81 -6.05
C LYS A 176 -31.04 3.11 -5.60
N VAL A 177 -30.40 3.82 -6.52
CA VAL A 177 -29.70 5.08 -6.22
C VAL A 177 -30.67 6.24 -6.17
N ARG A 178 -31.66 6.26 -7.08
CA ARG A 178 -32.72 7.27 -7.15
C ARG A 178 -33.42 7.48 -5.81
N LYS A 179 -33.75 6.38 -5.09
CA LYS A 179 -34.35 6.43 -3.74
C LYS A 179 -33.55 7.28 -2.73
N THR A 180 -32.24 7.41 -2.90
CA THR A 180 -31.39 8.17 -1.96
C THR A 180 -31.47 9.68 -2.15
N VAL A 181 -31.89 10.13 -3.33
CA VAL A 181 -32.02 11.55 -3.68
C VAL A 181 -33.49 11.95 -3.94
N GLU A 182 -34.41 10.99 -3.95
CA GLU A 182 -35.83 11.19 -4.25
C GLU A 182 -36.57 12.00 -3.19
N ALA A 183 -36.12 11.94 -1.92
CA ALA A 183 -36.68 12.73 -0.83
C ALA A 183 -36.27 14.23 -0.88
N LEU A 184 -35.36 14.61 -1.78
CA LEU A 184 -34.88 15.99 -1.88
C LEU A 184 -35.86 16.86 -2.69
N PRO A 185 -36.07 18.12 -2.29
CA PRO A 185 -36.93 19.04 -3.02
C PRO A 185 -36.39 19.26 -4.42
N HIS A 186 -37.28 19.39 -5.41
CA HIS A 186 -36.92 19.64 -6.81
C HIS A 186 -36.51 21.11 -7.04
N SER A 187 -35.44 21.53 -6.37
CA SER A 187 -34.93 22.89 -6.35
C SER A 187 -33.42 22.93 -6.60
N ALA A 188 -32.86 24.13 -6.81
CA ALA A 188 -31.43 24.31 -6.99
C ALA A 188 -30.61 23.83 -5.77
N GLU A 189 -31.15 23.98 -4.56
CA GLU A 189 -30.53 23.43 -3.35
C GLU A 189 -30.63 21.91 -3.30
N GLY A 190 -31.76 21.34 -3.73
CA GLY A 190 -31.94 19.89 -3.83
C GLY A 190 -30.92 19.26 -4.77
N TYR A 191 -30.64 19.90 -5.91
CA TYR A 191 -29.57 19.47 -6.83
C TYR A 191 -28.20 19.42 -6.13
N LYS A 192 -27.80 20.50 -5.47
CA LYS A 192 -26.51 20.58 -4.76
C LYS A 192 -26.41 19.51 -3.67
N ARG A 193 -27.48 19.32 -2.89
CA ARG A 193 -27.56 18.26 -1.87
C ARG A 193 -27.48 16.86 -2.48
N ALA A 194 -28.17 16.62 -3.59
CA ALA A 194 -28.15 15.32 -4.28
C ALA A 194 -26.75 14.98 -4.78
N VAL A 195 -26.06 15.93 -5.42
CA VAL A 195 -24.67 15.75 -5.89
C VAL A 195 -23.74 15.47 -4.72
N SER A 196 -23.88 16.21 -3.62
CA SER A 196 -23.07 15.99 -2.41
C SER A 196 -23.26 14.59 -1.84
N ILE A 197 -24.52 14.15 -1.66
CA ILE A 197 -24.84 12.80 -1.17
C ILE A 197 -24.26 11.72 -2.08
N LEU A 198 -24.36 11.88 -3.40
CA LEU A 198 -23.84 10.89 -4.33
C LEU A 198 -22.31 10.84 -4.33
N LYS A 199 -21.63 11.99 -4.27
CA LYS A 199 -20.17 12.07 -4.14
C LYS A 199 -19.69 11.47 -2.82
N ASP A 200 -20.38 11.76 -1.72
CA ASP A 200 -20.01 11.25 -0.41
C ASP A 200 -20.21 9.73 -0.33
N ARG A 201 -21.36 9.26 -0.80
CA ARG A 201 -21.73 7.84 -0.73
C ARG A 201 -20.99 6.96 -1.72
N PHE A 202 -20.77 7.42 -2.95
CA PHE A 202 -20.17 6.60 -4.02
C PHE A 202 -18.74 7.01 -4.38
N GLY A 203 -18.30 8.21 -4.03
CA GLY A 203 -16.94 8.70 -4.31
C GLY A 203 -15.89 8.23 -3.30
N LYS A 204 -16.25 7.94 -2.05
CA LYS A 204 -15.29 7.71 -0.95
C LYS A 204 -15.10 6.22 -0.58
N GLN A 205 -15.96 5.32 -1.04
CA GLN A 205 -16.10 4.00 -0.41
C GLN A 205 -15.07 2.93 -0.82
N LYS A 206 -14.25 3.15 -1.86
CA LYS A 206 -13.23 2.15 -2.27
C LYS A 206 -12.19 1.86 -1.17
N ILE A 207 -11.82 2.86 -0.35
CA ILE A 207 -10.89 2.68 0.78
C ILE A 207 -11.54 1.89 1.93
N LEU A 208 -12.84 2.13 2.16
CA LEU A 208 -13.59 1.49 3.23
C LEU A 208 -13.86 0.00 2.97
N GLU A 209 -13.93 -0.42 1.70
CA GLU A 209 -14.13 -1.83 1.31
C GLU A 209 -12.84 -2.68 1.29
N LEU A 210 -11.67 -2.09 1.58
CA LEU A 210 -10.43 -2.86 1.63
C LEU A 210 -10.56 -4.03 2.62
N PRO A 211 -10.21 -5.26 2.22
CA PRO A 211 -10.41 -6.45 3.05
C PRO A 211 -9.48 -6.42 4.26
N TYR A 212 -9.98 -6.92 5.39
CA TYR A 212 -9.13 -7.17 6.55
C TYR A 212 -8.15 -8.31 6.23
N THR A 213 -6.86 -8.02 6.34
CA THR A 213 -5.78 -8.98 6.04
C THR A 213 -5.08 -9.39 7.33
N SER A 214 -5.73 -10.31 8.06
CA SER A 214 -5.17 -10.89 9.29
C SER A 214 -3.91 -11.73 9.05
N THR A 215 -3.75 -12.23 7.82
CA THR A 215 -2.66 -13.13 7.44
C THR A 215 -1.47 -12.31 6.95
N GLY A 216 -0.27 -12.54 7.50
CA GLY A 216 1.00 -12.01 6.96
C GLY A 216 1.41 -12.60 5.61
N ASN A 217 0.46 -13.05 4.80
CA ASN A 217 0.69 -13.60 3.47
C ASN A 217 1.02 -12.45 2.52
N PRO A 218 2.24 -12.43 1.94
CA PRO A 218 2.66 -11.35 1.05
C PRO A 218 1.72 -11.14 -0.14
N LYS A 219 1.13 -12.21 -0.71
CA LYS A 219 0.19 -12.08 -1.85
C LYS A 219 -1.04 -11.24 -1.51
N ARG A 220 -1.61 -11.43 -0.32
CA ARG A 220 -2.79 -10.67 0.13
C ARG A 220 -2.46 -9.21 0.43
N ILE A 221 -1.24 -8.94 0.89
CA ILE A 221 -0.76 -7.59 1.15
C ILE A 221 -0.47 -6.86 -0.17
N HIS A 222 0.06 -7.57 -1.19
CA HIS A 222 0.18 -7.06 -2.56
C HIS A 222 -1.21 -6.69 -3.13
N GLU A 223 -2.20 -7.60 -3.04
CA GLU A 223 -3.58 -7.31 -3.48
C GLU A 223 -4.22 -6.12 -2.72
N PHE A 224 -3.94 -6.00 -1.42
CA PHE A 224 -4.39 -4.88 -0.61
C PHE A 224 -3.76 -3.57 -1.08
N HIS A 225 -2.43 -3.57 -1.28
CA HIS A 225 -1.68 -2.43 -1.78
C HIS A 225 -2.22 -1.98 -3.13
N ASP A 226 -2.45 -2.90 -4.08
CA ASP A 226 -2.93 -2.55 -5.41
C ASP A 226 -4.33 -1.93 -5.37
N LYS A 227 -5.23 -2.50 -4.56
CA LYS A 227 -6.57 -1.93 -4.36
C LYS A 227 -6.52 -0.55 -3.71
N LEU A 228 -5.67 -0.37 -2.70
CA LEU A 228 -5.49 0.91 -2.04
C LEU A 228 -4.89 1.93 -3.01
N SER A 229 -3.85 1.57 -3.76
CA SER A 229 -3.17 2.43 -4.72
C SER A 229 -4.13 2.94 -5.80
N HIS A 230 -4.94 2.06 -6.40
CA HIS A 230 -5.98 2.48 -7.36
C HIS A 230 -7.03 3.40 -6.72
N SER A 231 -7.35 3.19 -5.44
CA SER A 231 -8.33 4.03 -4.72
C SER A 231 -7.76 5.42 -4.44
N VAL A 232 -6.52 5.50 -3.98
CA VAL A 232 -5.79 6.74 -3.74
C VAL A 232 -5.62 7.52 -5.04
N GLN A 233 -5.18 6.87 -6.11
CA GLN A 233 -5.03 7.50 -7.42
C GLN A 233 -6.37 8.03 -7.98
N SER A 234 -7.46 7.29 -7.78
CA SER A 234 -8.80 7.76 -8.17
C SER A 234 -9.19 9.02 -7.39
N LEU A 235 -8.90 9.08 -6.09
CA LEU A 235 -9.24 10.21 -5.23
C LEU A 235 -8.34 11.44 -5.46
N GLU A 236 -7.07 11.23 -5.80
CA GLU A 236 -6.17 12.30 -6.27
C GLU A 236 -6.70 12.92 -7.56
N THR A 237 -7.10 12.09 -8.53
CA THR A 237 -7.68 12.56 -9.80
C THR A 237 -8.96 13.36 -9.57
N LEU A 238 -9.74 13.01 -8.55
CA LEU A 238 -10.97 13.72 -8.15
C LEU A 238 -10.71 14.91 -7.20
N ASN A 239 -9.44 15.17 -6.84
CA ASN A 239 -9.01 16.21 -5.91
C ASN A 239 -9.69 16.15 -4.52
N SER A 240 -10.05 14.94 -4.07
CA SER A 240 -10.73 14.66 -2.80
C SER A 240 -9.89 13.83 -1.84
N LEU A 241 -8.60 13.63 -2.11
CA LEU A 241 -7.73 12.81 -1.26
C LEU A 241 -7.58 13.40 0.16
N HIS A 242 -7.52 14.73 0.29
CA HIS A 242 -7.40 15.42 1.57
C HIS A 242 -8.55 15.05 2.54
N GLU A 243 -9.78 14.88 2.03
CA GLU A 243 -10.96 14.60 2.84
C GLU A 243 -10.89 13.22 3.51
N VAL A 244 -10.14 12.29 2.92
CA VAL A 244 -10.06 10.91 3.38
C VAL A 244 -8.82 10.64 4.21
N ASN A 245 -7.81 11.50 4.22
CA ASN A 245 -6.52 11.25 4.88
C ASN A 245 -6.64 10.87 6.37
N GLY A 246 -7.66 11.35 7.09
CA GLY A 246 -7.91 10.92 8.48
C GLY A 246 -8.24 9.42 8.64
N MET A 247 -8.58 8.72 7.57
CA MET A 247 -8.89 7.28 7.58
C MET A 247 -7.65 6.39 7.44
N VAL A 248 -6.44 6.96 7.36
CA VAL A 248 -5.19 6.18 7.25
C VAL A 248 -5.04 5.22 8.44
N SER A 249 -5.27 5.68 9.68
CA SER A 249 -5.15 4.83 10.88
C SER A 249 -6.12 3.64 10.85
N LEU A 250 -7.38 3.87 10.43
CA LEU A 250 -8.38 2.81 10.28
C LEU A 250 -8.03 1.82 9.16
N THR A 251 -7.40 2.32 8.09
CA THR A 251 -6.98 1.48 6.97
C THR A 251 -5.74 0.66 7.36
N LEU A 252 -4.87 1.23 8.19
CA LEU A 252 -3.71 0.55 8.76
C LEU A 252 -4.12 -0.57 9.73
N ASP A 253 -5.22 -0.41 10.48
CA ASP A 253 -5.80 -1.46 11.33
C ASP A 253 -6.21 -2.71 10.55
N LYS A 254 -6.49 -2.58 9.25
CA LYS A 254 -6.80 -3.72 8.38
C LYS A 254 -5.59 -4.61 8.07
N LEU A 255 -4.40 -4.19 8.50
CA LEU A 255 -3.10 -4.80 8.25
C LEU A 255 -2.34 -5.03 9.57
N PRO A 256 -2.90 -5.76 10.55
CA PRO A 256 -2.37 -5.84 11.92
C PRO A 256 -0.95 -6.39 12.02
N ILE A 257 -0.55 -7.28 11.09
CA ILE A 257 0.77 -7.91 11.10
C ILE A 257 1.86 -6.89 10.72
N ILE A 258 1.65 -6.14 9.64
CA ILE A 258 2.64 -5.18 9.13
C ILE A 258 2.51 -3.79 9.76
N ARG A 259 1.37 -3.48 10.38
CA ARG A 259 1.16 -2.24 11.16
C ARG A 259 2.27 -2.06 12.18
N LYS A 260 2.65 -3.13 12.90
CA LYS A 260 3.73 -3.08 13.89
C LYS A 260 5.07 -2.68 13.28
N ASP A 261 5.37 -3.13 12.08
CA ASP A 261 6.61 -2.79 11.38
C ASP A 261 6.61 -1.32 10.96
N PHE A 262 5.48 -0.80 10.48
CA PHE A 262 5.36 0.61 10.09
C PHE A 262 5.44 1.55 11.29
N VAL A 263 4.69 1.27 12.36
CA VAL A 263 4.67 2.08 13.59
C VAL A 263 6.04 2.12 14.28
N ARG A 264 6.81 1.02 14.23
CA ARG A 264 8.15 0.97 14.83
C ARG A 264 9.20 1.74 14.03
N ASN A 265 9.08 1.75 12.70
CA ASN A 265 10.09 2.35 11.82
C ASN A 265 9.88 3.85 11.59
N ASP A 266 8.69 4.38 11.85
CA ASP A 266 8.40 5.81 11.74
C ASP A 266 7.62 6.32 12.97
N PRO A 267 8.26 7.13 13.85
CA PRO A 267 7.59 7.73 15.00
C PRO A 267 6.43 8.66 14.63
N GLU A 268 6.40 9.19 13.42
CA GLU A 268 5.36 10.10 12.91
C GLU A 268 4.28 9.35 12.11
N TRP A 269 4.07 8.06 12.37
CA TRP A 269 3.06 7.26 11.67
C TRP A 269 1.64 7.82 11.78
N GLU A 270 1.34 8.56 12.85
CA GLU A 270 0.02 9.18 13.11
C GLU A 270 -0.29 10.34 12.17
N THR A 271 0.73 10.97 11.59
CA THR A 271 0.56 12.09 10.65
C THR A 271 0.55 11.64 9.19
N TRP A 272 0.57 10.32 8.94
CA TRP A 272 0.58 9.80 7.58
C TRP A 272 -0.69 10.14 6.83
N ASP A 273 -0.52 10.62 5.61
CA ASP A 273 -1.57 10.66 4.60
C ASP A 273 -1.57 9.37 3.77
N PHE A 274 -2.55 9.25 2.87
CA PHE A 274 -2.64 8.07 2.01
C PHE A 274 -1.48 7.96 1.01
N VAL A 275 -0.79 9.07 0.68
CA VAL A 275 0.39 9.07 -0.19
C VAL A 275 1.57 8.41 0.52
N LYS A 276 1.88 8.84 1.75
CA LYS A 276 2.94 8.27 2.58
C LYS A 276 2.63 6.81 2.92
N PHE A 277 1.38 6.49 3.23
CA PHE A 277 0.97 5.12 3.53
C PHE A 277 1.08 4.17 2.32
N THR A 278 0.64 4.61 1.13
CA THR A 278 0.79 3.80 -0.09
C THR A 278 2.24 3.57 -0.45
N GLU A 279 3.11 4.56 -0.31
CA GLU A 279 4.56 4.38 -0.54
C GLU A 279 5.20 3.44 0.50
N ALA A 280 4.84 3.55 1.78
CA ALA A 280 5.31 2.62 2.82
C ALA A 280 4.91 1.16 2.49
N LEU A 281 3.66 0.94 2.07
CA LEU A 281 3.20 -0.36 1.60
C LEU A 281 3.92 -0.82 0.34
N ARG A 282 4.16 0.07 -0.63
CA ARG A 282 4.93 -0.24 -1.84
C ARG A 282 6.33 -0.72 -1.50
N GLN A 283 7.01 -0.07 -0.57
CA GLN A 283 8.33 -0.50 -0.12
C GLN A 283 8.27 -1.85 0.61
N TRP A 284 7.24 -2.10 1.43
CA TRP A 284 7.04 -3.40 2.06
C TRP A 284 6.86 -4.50 1.00
N THR A 285 6.01 -4.26 0.00
CA THR A 285 5.73 -5.14 -1.14
C THR A 285 7.01 -5.46 -1.93
N ARG A 286 7.89 -4.46 -2.13
CA ARG A 286 9.21 -4.67 -2.78
C ARG A 286 10.18 -5.49 -1.94
N ARG A 287 10.19 -5.31 -0.61
CA ARG A 287 11.01 -6.09 0.33
C ARG A 287 10.48 -7.52 0.51
N ASN A 288 9.21 -7.75 0.18
CA ASN A 288 8.53 -9.05 0.28
C ASN A 288 7.98 -9.46 -1.09
N PRO A 289 8.86 -9.74 -2.08
CA PRO A 289 8.43 -10.13 -3.41
C PRO A 289 7.64 -11.43 -3.37
N THR A 290 6.55 -11.46 -4.13
CA THR A 290 5.70 -12.65 -4.29
C THR A 290 6.28 -13.65 -5.31
N ASP A 291 7.34 -13.25 -6.04
CA ASP A 291 8.00 -14.04 -7.09
C ASP A 291 8.85 -15.22 -6.58
N ASN A 292 8.99 -15.40 -5.26
CA ASN A 292 9.43 -16.68 -4.70
C ASN A 292 8.35 -17.79 -4.79
N PHE A 293 7.26 -17.57 -5.53
CA PHE A 293 6.23 -18.57 -5.85
C PHE A 293 5.93 -18.69 -7.35
N LYS A 294 6.95 -18.54 -8.21
CA LYS A 294 6.87 -18.99 -9.61
C LYS A 294 8.18 -19.65 -10.10
N LEU A 295 8.57 -20.72 -9.41
CA LEU A 295 9.09 -21.94 -10.05
C LEU A 295 8.33 -23.07 -9.33
N GLU A 296 7.53 -23.81 -10.07
CA GLU A 296 6.53 -24.80 -9.59
C GLU A 296 5.28 -24.21 -8.92
N ASP A 297 4.34 -23.67 -9.71
CA ASP A 297 2.99 -24.26 -9.64
C ASP A 297 2.08 -23.84 -10.80
N SER A 298 1.91 -24.76 -11.75
CA SER A 298 0.67 -24.91 -12.50
C SER A 298 -0.05 -26.22 -12.17
N GLN A 299 0.30 -26.93 -11.07
CA GLN A 299 -0.38 -28.16 -10.66
C GLN A 299 -0.26 -28.47 -9.16
N SER A 300 -0.80 -27.64 -8.26
CA SER A 300 -0.99 -28.06 -6.87
C SER A 300 -1.85 -27.07 -6.08
N PHE A 301 -3.16 -27.20 -6.26
CA PHE A 301 -4.05 -27.01 -5.11
C PHE A 301 -4.00 -28.28 -4.25
N ARG A 302 -3.41 -28.12 -3.06
CA ARG A 302 -3.59 -28.91 -1.83
C ARG A 302 -2.90 -30.28 -1.74
N LYS A 303 -1.73 -30.30 -1.10
CA LYS A 303 -1.40 -31.28 -0.04
C LYS A 303 -0.36 -30.71 0.93
N ARG A 304 -0.77 -30.60 2.20
CA ARG A 304 0.11 -30.27 3.34
C ARG A 304 1.26 -31.29 3.39
N HIS A 305 2.50 -30.82 3.35
CA HIS A 305 3.69 -31.59 3.69
C HIS A 305 3.61 -32.06 5.15
N ARG A 306 3.38 -33.36 5.37
CA ARG A 306 4.03 -34.08 6.47
C ARG A 306 5.47 -34.35 6.03
N VAL A 307 6.41 -34.10 6.92
CA VAL A 307 7.83 -34.40 6.77
C VAL A 307 7.99 -35.84 6.25
N PHE A 308 8.54 -36.00 5.05
CA PHE A 308 8.99 -37.30 4.57
C PHE A 308 10.33 -37.60 5.24
N GLN A 309 10.30 -38.36 6.33
CA GLN A 309 11.40 -39.28 6.58
C GLN A 309 11.45 -40.25 5.40
N THR A 310 12.64 -40.53 4.90
CA THR A 310 12.88 -41.55 3.88
C THR A 310 12.40 -42.90 4.40
N ASN A 311 11.16 -43.27 4.08
CA ASN A 311 10.67 -44.59 4.39
C ASN A 311 11.31 -45.52 3.37
N GLN A 312 12.45 -46.11 3.74
CA GLN A 312 12.92 -47.35 3.15
C GLN A 312 11.68 -48.23 2.98
N ARG A 313 11.38 -48.63 1.74
CA ARG A 313 10.30 -49.60 1.48
C ARG A 313 10.71 -50.91 2.15
N ARG A 314 10.36 -51.07 3.43
CA ARG A 314 10.40 -52.37 4.09
C ARG A 314 9.34 -53.20 3.40
N THR A 315 9.79 -54.15 2.58
CA THR A 315 9.01 -55.30 2.13
C THR A 315 8.28 -55.85 3.35
N ARG A 316 6.95 -55.76 3.38
CA ARG A 316 6.17 -56.26 4.52
C ARG A 316 6.23 -57.78 4.48
N LYS A 317 6.98 -58.37 5.42
CA LYS A 317 6.98 -59.81 5.68
C LYS A 317 5.55 -60.33 5.87
N CYS A 318 5.28 -61.52 5.37
CA CYS A 318 4.04 -62.24 5.58
C CYS A 318 3.78 -62.41 7.09
N VAL A 319 2.61 -62.00 7.59
CA VAL A 319 2.29 -62.04 9.03
C VAL A 319 2.27 -63.45 9.61
N TYR A 320 1.97 -64.45 8.76
CA TYR A 320 1.83 -65.84 9.15
C TYR A 320 3.17 -66.56 9.24
N CYS A 321 4.01 -66.43 8.20
CA CYS A 321 5.26 -67.19 8.08
C CYS A 321 6.54 -66.34 8.05
N GLN A 322 6.41 -65.01 8.07
CA GLN A 322 7.48 -64.02 8.08
C GLN A 322 8.38 -63.98 6.82
N ALA A 323 7.99 -64.65 5.74
CA ALA A 323 8.69 -64.58 4.46
C ALA A 323 8.39 -63.26 3.72
N GLU A 324 9.31 -62.80 2.88
CA GLU A 324 9.20 -61.52 2.14
C GLU A 324 8.72 -61.67 0.69
N ASP A 325 8.58 -62.90 0.22
CA ASP A 325 8.35 -63.28 -1.18
C ASP A 325 6.86 -63.32 -1.57
N HIS A 326 5.94 -63.31 -0.60
CA HIS A 326 4.50 -63.35 -0.85
C HIS A 326 3.70 -62.49 0.13
N LYS A 327 2.47 -62.13 -0.24
CA LYS A 327 1.55 -61.41 0.64
C LYS A 327 0.89 -62.37 1.63
N PRO A 328 0.45 -61.91 2.82
CA PRO A 328 -0.30 -62.73 3.77
C PRO A 328 -1.47 -63.52 3.17
N SER A 329 -2.21 -62.94 2.21
CA SER A 329 -3.31 -63.61 1.52
C SER A 329 -2.89 -64.89 0.80
N GLU A 330 -1.66 -64.92 0.28
CA GLU A 330 -1.07 -65.97 -0.55
C GLU A 330 -0.25 -66.98 0.28
N CYS A 331 -0.31 -66.91 1.62
CA CYS A 331 0.50 -67.77 2.47
C CYS A 331 0.02 -69.23 2.45
N ALA A 332 0.87 -70.13 1.94
CA ALA A 332 0.61 -71.57 1.92
C ALA A 332 0.80 -72.27 3.28
N LYS A 333 1.58 -71.68 4.21
CA LYS A 333 1.83 -72.31 5.54
C LYS A 333 0.62 -72.30 6.46
N ILE A 334 -0.25 -71.31 6.33
CA ILE A 334 -1.53 -71.24 7.04
C ILE A 334 -2.57 -70.97 5.96
N ALA A 335 -3.11 -72.03 5.38
CA ALA A 335 -4.04 -71.93 4.26
C ALA A 335 -5.49 -71.83 4.73
N SER A 336 -5.83 -72.43 5.87
CA SER A 336 -7.20 -72.47 6.36
C SER A 336 -7.65 -71.10 6.92
N PRO A 337 -8.82 -70.57 6.51
CA PRO A 337 -9.38 -69.35 7.08
C PRO A 337 -9.58 -69.43 8.60
N THR A 338 -9.96 -70.60 9.14
CA THR A 338 -10.14 -70.77 10.59
C THR A 338 -8.83 -70.61 11.36
N GLU A 339 -7.75 -71.24 10.88
CA GLU A 339 -6.41 -71.12 11.46
C GLU A 339 -5.86 -69.70 11.33
N ARG A 340 -6.16 -69.00 10.22
CA ARG A 340 -5.80 -67.59 10.05
C ARG A 340 -6.49 -66.69 11.08
N ARG A 341 -7.78 -66.88 11.34
CA ARG A 341 -8.51 -66.14 12.40
C ARG A 341 -7.94 -66.43 13.77
N GLU A 342 -7.68 -67.69 14.08
CA GLU A 342 -7.12 -68.04 15.39
C GLU A 342 -5.75 -67.39 15.60
N PHE A 343 -4.86 -67.47 14.60
CA PHE A 343 -3.55 -66.84 14.65
C PHE A 343 -3.60 -65.32 14.82
N LEU A 344 -4.47 -64.65 14.06
CA LEU A 344 -4.66 -63.19 14.17
C LEU A 344 -5.31 -62.82 15.51
N GLY A 345 -6.22 -63.64 16.03
CA GLY A 345 -6.88 -63.47 17.33
C GLY A 345 -5.89 -63.55 18.48
N THR A 346 -5.06 -64.60 18.51
CA THR A 346 -4.00 -64.77 19.53
C THR A 346 -3.00 -63.61 19.50
N LYS A 347 -2.67 -63.10 18.30
CA LYS A 347 -1.78 -61.94 18.15
C LYS A 347 -2.46 -60.58 18.27
N ARG A 348 -3.78 -60.54 18.54
CA ARG A 348 -4.60 -59.33 18.63
C ARG A 348 -4.46 -58.41 17.41
N LEU A 349 -4.38 -59.01 16.23
CA LEU A 349 -4.30 -58.31 14.95
C LEU A 349 -5.67 -58.26 14.28
N CYS A 350 -5.88 -57.22 13.50
CA CYS A 350 -7.11 -56.99 12.74
C CYS A 350 -7.31 -58.10 11.71
N PHE A 351 -8.47 -58.75 11.71
CA PHE A 351 -8.81 -59.79 10.74
C PHE A 351 -8.90 -59.26 9.30
N ASN A 352 -9.05 -57.94 9.15
CA ASN A 352 -9.23 -57.33 7.84
C ASN A 352 -7.90 -56.88 7.19
N CYS A 353 -7.06 -56.15 7.92
CA CYS A 353 -5.82 -55.59 7.36
C CYS A 353 -4.54 -56.05 8.07
N THR A 354 -4.67 -57.04 8.97
CA THR A 354 -3.59 -57.64 9.77
C THR A 354 -2.77 -56.63 10.59
N GLY A 355 -3.33 -55.45 10.83
CA GLY A 355 -2.72 -54.38 11.61
C GLY A 355 -3.04 -54.47 13.12
N PRO A 356 -2.31 -53.75 13.98
CA PRO A 356 -2.47 -53.83 15.44
C PRO A 356 -3.68 -53.01 15.92
N HIS A 357 -4.89 -53.47 15.63
CA HIS A 357 -6.16 -52.91 16.09
C HIS A 357 -7.28 -53.97 15.96
N LYS A 358 -8.44 -53.71 16.55
CA LYS A 358 -9.63 -54.57 16.38
C LYS A 358 -10.29 -54.31 15.03
N SER A 359 -10.92 -55.32 14.44
CA SER A 359 -11.59 -55.19 13.14
C SER A 359 -12.68 -54.11 13.11
N SER A 360 -13.35 -53.85 14.24
CA SER A 360 -14.35 -52.79 14.40
C SER A 360 -13.78 -51.37 14.25
N GLU A 361 -12.48 -51.19 14.48
CA GLU A 361 -11.78 -49.91 14.41
C GLU A 361 -10.97 -49.79 13.10
N CYS A 362 -11.13 -50.76 12.21
CA CYS A 362 -10.39 -50.81 10.96
C CYS A 362 -10.92 -49.75 9.98
N LYS A 363 -10.04 -48.84 9.58
CA LYS A 363 -10.32 -47.82 8.56
C LYS A 363 -10.00 -48.30 7.13
N SER A 364 -9.62 -49.58 6.98
CA SER A 364 -9.34 -50.16 5.66
C SER A 364 -10.66 -50.51 4.97
N THR A 365 -10.83 -50.02 3.75
CA THR A 365 -12.01 -50.28 2.90
C THR A 365 -11.90 -51.59 2.12
N ALA A 366 -10.74 -52.27 2.18
CA ALA A 366 -10.56 -53.58 1.58
C ALA A 366 -11.11 -54.63 2.55
N THR A 367 -11.91 -55.57 2.06
CA THR A 367 -12.41 -56.72 2.84
C THR A 367 -11.50 -57.91 2.60
N SER A 368 -10.87 -58.45 3.64
CA SER A 368 -10.08 -59.68 3.50
C SER A 368 -10.99 -60.86 3.16
N GLN A 369 -10.88 -61.37 1.93
CA GLN A 369 -11.67 -62.52 1.45
C GLN A 369 -11.13 -63.87 1.96
N HIS A 370 -9.94 -63.87 2.58
CA HIS A 370 -9.21 -65.08 2.95
C HIS A 370 -8.89 -65.16 4.45
N CYS A 371 -9.54 -64.35 5.28
CA CYS A 371 -9.42 -64.37 6.74
C CYS A 371 -10.76 -64.73 7.38
#